data_AF-A0A946ANX5-F1
#
_entry.id   AF-A0A946ANX5-F1
#
_cell.length_a   1.000
_cell.length_b   1.000
_cell.length_c   1.000
_cell.angle_alpha   90.00
_cell.angle_beta   90.00
_cell.angle_gamma   90.00
#
_symmetry.space_group_name_H-M   'P 1'
#
loop_
_entity.id
_entity.type
_entity.pdbx_description
1 polymer ?
#
loop_
_entity_poly.entity_id
_entity_poly.type
_entity_poly.pdbx_seq_one_letter_code
_entity_poly.pdbx_strand_id
1 'polypeptide(L)'
;MRHLFAITFLAFFSYAQEPIKPTFASVFYQNDGKTYANKSLPIYISISTSPDGSDPIVLDTPANPLDGSPMYLDSEGVNYIRSKWAVDPETKKLSSPKREVLFPVHADGVAPVSGITFSGAPSYTSQGIDYYGKGLNYSLSSTDQISGVQSTFKSHDSDYTPYVSPLDVTTEGENTIHYFAVDNVGNTEETKSASFVLDLTPPVSNYILSDVYGDNILGPTFNIGLESTDNLSGVKFTYYTIDDMSQQVYGSPIDLSGLSDGPHTLRFFSVDNVENVESTKELMFYLDKINPETQLVVIGDQHEEKYYYVSSRTTFELPATDNKAGVAKTSFSVNNQDAQTYTTAFSLPNELGLHSITYNSEDNVRNVEKEETKTFFMDNKLPKTSIEYGEPQFFTRDTLFINQTTPITISPLDKHSGVQSTTTAVNGEVQAGNEFTIPTEGHKEIVFSSADMVNNQEENQTSRVYVDNTPPEIFINFSLDNIGTEDDLPVYPNYVRMFVGATDEKTGAKSIKYSINGGPMTEYSSPRTLDISEKNTFTESKVYDVEVETEDMLGNKSTKEHKFIVKN
;
A
#
# COMPACT_ATOMS: atom_id res chain seq x y z
N MET A 1 6.47 -23.71 1.22
CA MET A 1 7.13 -24.99 0.88
C MET A 1 8.28 -24.66 -0.07
N ARG A 2 9.52 -24.69 0.42
CA ARG A 2 10.71 -24.40 -0.40
C ARG A 2 11.05 -25.66 -1.20
N HIS A 3 10.80 -25.65 -2.50
CA HIS A 3 11.37 -26.64 -3.41
C HIS A 3 12.83 -26.25 -3.67
N LEU A 4 13.73 -26.79 -2.84
CA LEU A 4 15.17 -26.75 -3.08
C LEU A 4 15.46 -27.70 -4.25
N PHE A 5 15.50 -27.18 -5.47
CA PHE A 5 16.04 -27.93 -6.62
C PHE A 5 17.57 -27.96 -6.47
N ALA A 6 18.06 -28.89 -5.66
CA ALA A 6 19.46 -29.29 -5.67
C ALA A 6 19.70 -30.14 -6.92
N ILE A 7 20.10 -29.51 -8.02
CA ILE A 7 20.62 -30.22 -9.18
C ILE A 7 22.07 -30.59 -8.83
N THR A 8 22.25 -31.79 -8.28
CA THR A 8 23.57 -32.39 -8.09
C THR A 8 24.10 -32.79 -9.48
N PHE A 9 24.94 -31.96 -10.08
CA PHE A 9 25.69 -32.35 -11.28
C PHE A 9 26.85 -33.25 -10.86
N LEU A 10 26.73 -34.54 -11.18
CA LEU A 10 27.84 -35.48 -11.17
C LEU A 10 28.73 -35.13 -12.38
N ALA A 11 29.86 -34.47 -12.15
CA ALA A 11 30.86 -34.26 -13.19
C ALA A 11 31.45 -35.63 -13.58
N PHE A 12 31.11 -36.11 -14.77
CA PHE A 12 31.78 -37.25 -15.38
C PHE A 12 33.03 -36.72 -16.07
N PHE A 13 34.19 -36.87 -15.43
CA PHE A 13 35.47 -36.61 -16.08
C PHE A 13 35.58 -37.49 -17.33
N SER A 14 35.51 -36.85 -18.48
CA SER A 14 35.93 -37.44 -19.74
C SER A 14 37.45 -37.42 -19.73
N TYR A 15 38.08 -38.48 -19.23
CA TYR A 15 39.54 -38.62 -19.38
C TYR A 15 39.86 -38.67 -20.87
N ALA A 16 40.44 -37.59 -21.39
CA ALA A 16 41.06 -37.60 -22.70
C ALA A 16 42.05 -38.77 -22.75
N GLN A 17 41.96 -39.57 -23.80
CA GLN A 17 42.86 -40.70 -23.96
C GLN A 17 44.29 -40.18 -24.15
N GLU A 18 45.24 -40.75 -23.40
CA GLU A 18 46.66 -40.40 -23.55
C GLU A 18 47.07 -40.53 -25.02
N PRO A 19 47.65 -39.48 -25.63
CA PRO A 19 48.16 -39.53 -26.98
C PRO A 19 49.30 -40.55 -27.13
N ILE A 20 49.56 -41.01 -28.34
CA ILE A 20 50.67 -41.94 -28.60
C ILE A 20 52.00 -41.21 -28.43
N LYS A 21 52.88 -41.70 -27.54
CA LYS A 21 54.22 -41.16 -27.37
C LYS A 21 55.07 -41.34 -28.63
N PRO A 22 55.86 -40.32 -29.03
CA PRO A 22 56.98 -40.51 -29.94
C PRO A 22 57.97 -41.56 -29.40
N THR A 23 58.59 -42.32 -30.30
CA THR A 23 59.65 -43.27 -29.93
C THR A 23 61.01 -42.59 -29.97
N PHE A 24 61.77 -42.69 -28.90
CA PHE A 24 63.14 -42.15 -28.82
C PHE A 24 64.13 -43.29 -28.88
N ALA A 25 65.11 -43.16 -29.78
CA ALA A 25 66.15 -44.18 -29.92
C ALA A 25 67.10 -44.09 -28.73
N SER A 26 67.39 -45.23 -28.12
CA SER A 26 68.53 -45.34 -27.20
C SER A 26 69.81 -45.09 -27.99
N VAL A 27 70.64 -44.13 -27.56
CA VAL A 27 71.86 -43.75 -28.28
C VAL A 27 73.07 -43.57 -27.35
N PHE A 28 74.25 -43.47 -27.96
CA PHE A 28 75.40 -42.82 -27.33
C PHE A 28 75.29 -41.31 -27.55
N TYR A 29 75.61 -40.55 -26.51
CA TYR A 29 75.58 -39.10 -26.54
C TYR A 29 76.93 -38.56 -26.04
N GLN A 30 77.48 -37.58 -26.75
CA GLN A 30 78.72 -36.93 -26.34
C GLN A 30 78.47 -35.45 -26.09
N ASN A 31 78.87 -34.98 -24.91
CA ASN A 31 78.80 -33.58 -24.55
C ASN A 31 79.98 -33.19 -23.65
N ASP A 32 80.61 -32.05 -23.92
CA ASP A 32 81.77 -31.53 -23.18
C ASP A 32 82.88 -32.56 -22.92
N GLY A 33 83.17 -33.41 -23.92
CA GLY A 33 84.21 -34.44 -23.84
C GLY A 33 83.86 -35.67 -22.98
N LYS A 34 82.64 -35.74 -22.42
CA LYS A 34 82.10 -36.94 -21.77
C LYS A 34 81.29 -37.76 -22.78
N THR A 35 81.39 -39.07 -22.66
CA THR A 35 80.52 -40.01 -23.38
C THR A 35 79.48 -40.56 -22.41
N TYR A 36 78.22 -40.48 -22.81
CA TYR A 36 77.06 -41.06 -22.16
C TYR A 36 76.52 -42.18 -23.04
N ALA A 37 76.00 -43.22 -22.42
CA ALA A 37 75.39 -44.35 -23.12
C ALA A 37 74.12 -44.74 -22.38
N ASN A 38 73.04 -44.98 -23.12
CA ASN A 38 71.87 -45.62 -22.52
C ASN A 38 72.31 -46.98 -21.95
N LYS A 39 72.04 -47.24 -20.68
CA LYS A 39 72.51 -48.45 -20.00
C LYS A 39 72.00 -49.75 -20.64
N SER A 40 70.83 -49.69 -21.27
CA SER A 40 70.24 -50.85 -21.95
C SER A 40 70.87 -51.17 -23.30
N LEU A 41 71.75 -50.30 -23.82
CA LEU A 41 72.36 -50.53 -25.12
C LEU A 41 73.46 -51.57 -25.07
N PRO A 42 73.50 -52.50 -26.05
CA PRO A 42 74.66 -53.35 -26.27
C PRO A 42 75.87 -52.51 -26.69
N ILE A 43 77.00 -52.71 -26.03
CA ILE A 43 78.26 -52.01 -26.33
C ILE A 43 79.23 -52.97 -27.02
N TYR A 44 79.73 -52.53 -28.17
CA TYR A 44 80.81 -53.19 -28.90
C TYR A 44 82.06 -52.33 -28.81
N ILE A 45 83.13 -52.84 -28.21
CA ILE A 45 84.40 -52.13 -28.16
C ILE A 45 85.19 -52.52 -29.40
N SER A 46 85.57 -51.53 -30.21
CA SER A 46 86.49 -51.75 -31.32
C SER A 46 87.80 -51.01 -31.09
N ILE A 47 88.89 -51.59 -31.60
CA ILE A 47 90.20 -50.96 -31.62
C ILE A 47 90.68 -50.83 -33.05
N SER A 48 91.39 -49.74 -33.33
CA SER A 48 92.05 -49.49 -34.60
C SER A 48 93.44 -48.90 -34.34
N THR A 49 94.38 -49.24 -35.22
CA THR A 49 95.70 -48.60 -35.27
C THR A 49 95.71 -47.34 -36.14
N SER A 50 94.64 -47.10 -36.90
CA SER A 50 94.47 -45.93 -37.75
C SER A 50 93.96 -44.74 -36.92
N PRO A 51 94.58 -43.54 -37.00
CA PRO A 51 94.19 -42.38 -36.21
C PRO A 51 92.74 -41.90 -36.44
N ASP A 52 92.16 -42.21 -37.59
CA ASP A 52 90.77 -41.89 -37.96
C ASP A 52 89.77 -42.98 -37.54
N GLY A 53 90.25 -44.08 -36.95
CA GLY A 53 89.43 -45.21 -36.52
C GLY A 53 89.02 -46.19 -37.64
N SER A 54 89.59 -46.06 -38.84
CA SER A 54 89.33 -47.00 -39.96
C SER A 54 89.81 -48.44 -39.67
N ASP A 55 89.21 -49.42 -40.35
CA ASP A 55 89.50 -50.87 -40.18
C ASP A 55 89.41 -51.39 -38.73
N PRO A 56 88.29 -51.17 -38.02
CA PRO A 56 88.15 -51.55 -36.63
C PRO A 56 88.12 -53.07 -36.43
N ILE A 57 88.80 -53.56 -35.39
CA ILE A 57 88.64 -54.92 -34.87
C ILE A 57 87.78 -54.85 -33.63
N VAL A 58 86.63 -55.53 -33.64
CA VAL A 58 85.77 -55.69 -32.46
C VAL A 58 86.45 -56.64 -31.47
N LEU A 59 86.58 -56.19 -30.23
CA LEU A 59 87.14 -56.95 -29.14
C LEU A 59 86.10 -57.93 -28.56
N ASP A 60 86.56 -59.11 -28.17
CA ASP A 60 85.76 -60.11 -27.46
C ASP A 60 86.59 -60.71 -26.32
N THR A 61 85.94 -61.28 -25.31
CA THR A 61 86.62 -61.87 -24.15
C THR A 61 86.56 -63.39 -24.17
N PRO A 62 87.64 -64.09 -24.57
CA PRO A 62 87.66 -65.54 -24.61
C PRO A 62 87.58 -66.18 -23.21
N ALA A 63 87.79 -65.40 -22.14
CA ALA A 63 87.69 -65.86 -20.77
C ALA A 63 86.24 -66.15 -20.34
N ASN A 64 85.28 -65.34 -20.82
CA ASN A 64 83.85 -65.60 -20.66
C ASN A 64 83.08 -64.97 -21.84
N PRO A 65 82.81 -65.73 -22.91
CA PRO A 65 82.16 -65.20 -24.12
C PRO A 65 80.78 -64.56 -23.88
N LEU A 66 80.10 -64.89 -22.77
CA LEU A 66 78.81 -64.28 -22.41
C LEU A 66 78.93 -62.83 -21.90
N ASP A 67 80.13 -62.41 -21.45
CA ASP A 67 80.43 -61.04 -21.01
C ASP A 67 81.11 -60.21 -22.12
N GLY A 68 81.21 -60.80 -23.31
CA GLY A 68 82.01 -60.35 -24.44
C GLY A 68 81.32 -59.32 -25.33
N SER A 69 81.28 -59.54 -26.64
CA SER A 69 80.61 -58.63 -27.58
C SER A 69 79.20 -59.13 -27.97
N PRO A 70 78.10 -58.43 -27.60
CA PRO A 70 78.07 -57.15 -26.89
C PRO A 70 78.20 -57.27 -25.37
N MET A 71 78.81 -56.27 -24.76
CA MET A 71 78.83 -56.09 -23.31
C MET A 71 77.78 -55.05 -22.88
N TYR A 72 77.45 -55.04 -21.60
CA TYR A 72 76.57 -54.03 -20.99
C TYR A 72 77.29 -53.36 -19.81
N LEU A 73 76.94 -52.11 -19.52
CA LEU A 73 77.48 -51.39 -18.37
C LEU A 73 76.77 -51.87 -17.10
N ASP A 74 77.53 -52.16 -16.05
CA ASP A 74 77.04 -52.84 -14.85
C ASP A 74 76.38 -51.90 -13.83
N SER A 75 76.71 -50.61 -13.90
CA SER A 75 76.35 -49.60 -12.91
C SER A 75 75.83 -48.32 -13.57
N GLU A 76 74.98 -47.57 -12.87
CA GLU A 76 74.61 -46.20 -13.28
C GLU A 76 75.80 -45.26 -13.12
N GLY A 77 75.88 -44.25 -13.97
CA GLY A 77 76.93 -43.26 -13.95
C GLY A 77 78.26 -43.78 -14.51
N VAL A 78 79.37 -43.37 -13.91
CA VAL A 78 80.70 -43.53 -14.54
C VAL A 78 81.16 -45.00 -14.52
N ASN A 79 81.26 -45.58 -15.71
CA ASN A 79 81.94 -46.83 -15.99
C ASN A 79 83.28 -46.54 -16.68
N TYR A 80 84.25 -47.46 -16.58
CA TYR A 80 85.57 -47.27 -17.18
C TYR A 80 85.97 -48.44 -18.07
N ILE A 81 86.24 -48.14 -19.34
CA ILE A 81 87.10 -49.00 -20.15
C ILE A 81 88.54 -48.64 -19.79
N ARG A 82 89.39 -49.63 -19.51
CA ARG A 82 90.75 -49.34 -19.00
C ARG A 82 91.85 -50.22 -19.57
N SER A 83 93.03 -49.61 -19.70
CA SER A 83 94.30 -50.33 -19.75
C SER A 83 95.03 -50.16 -18.43
N LYS A 84 95.59 -51.26 -17.93
CA LYS A 84 96.17 -51.32 -16.59
C LYS A 84 97.27 -50.26 -16.39
N TRP A 85 98.12 -50.00 -17.38
CA TRP A 85 99.21 -49.04 -17.24
C TRP A 85 99.42 -48.20 -18.52
N ALA A 86 99.55 -46.89 -18.35
CA ALA A 86 99.91 -45.98 -19.42
C ALA A 86 101.33 -46.25 -19.94
N VAL A 87 101.49 -46.13 -21.25
CA VAL A 87 102.76 -46.20 -21.95
C VAL A 87 103.08 -44.80 -22.47
N ASP A 88 104.32 -44.38 -22.26
CA ASP A 88 104.83 -43.15 -22.85
C ASP A 88 104.92 -43.29 -24.39
N PRO A 89 104.24 -42.42 -25.16
CA PRO A 89 104.16 -42.58 -26.62
C PRO A 89 105.51 -42.50 -27.34
N GLU A 90 106.52 -41.82 -26.78
CA GLU A 90 107.84 -41.65 -27.40
C GLU A 90 108.75 -42.84 -27.07
N THR A 91 108.82 -43.22 -25.79
CA THR A 91 109.77 -44.23 -25.32
C THR A 91 109.23 -45.66 -25.41
N LYS A 92 107.92 -45.83 -25.60
CA LYS A 92 107.20 -47.12 -25.60
C LYS A 92 107.38 -47.92 -24.29
N LYS A 93 107.78 -47.27 -23.20
CA LYS A 93 107.91 -47.85 -21.86
C LYS A 93 106.76 -47.39 -20.96
N LEU A 94 106.54 -48.10 -19.85
CA LEU A 94 105.53 -47.70 -18.85
C LEU A 94 105.82 -46.29 -18.33
N SER A 95 104.78 -45.46 -18.23
CA SER A 95 104.89 -44.14 -17.62
C SER A 95 105.30 -44.26 -16.14
N SER A 96 106.15 -43.33 -15.68
CA SER A 96 106.55 -43.20 -14.27
C SER A 96 106.19 -41.79 -13.78
N PRO A 97 105.30 -41.63 -12.78
CA PRO A 97 104.65 -42.69 -12.01
C PRO A 97 103.65 -43.52 -12.82
N LYS A 98 103.44 -44.77 -12.40
CA LYS A 98 102.44 -45.65 -13.01
C LYS A 98 101.05 -45.02 -12.83
N ARG A 99 100.30 -44.94 -13.92
CA ARG A 99 98.91 -44.48 -13.97
C ARG A 99 98.10 -45.40 -14.87
N GLU A 100 96.84 -45.68 -14.51
CA GLU A 100 95.92 -46.40 -15.40
C GLU A 100 95.50 -45.46 -16.56
N VAL A 101 95.15 -46.04 -17.71
CA VAL A 101 94.47 -45.31 -18.78
C VAL A 101 92.99 -45.61 -18.65
N LEU A 102 92.20 -44.57 -18.38
CA LEU A 102 90.76 -44.68 -18.14
C LEU A 102 89.99 -43.96 -19.25
N PHE A 103 89.01 -44.63 -19.82
CA PHE A 103 88.04 -44.07 -20.77
C PHE A 103 86.66 -44.11 -20.11
N PRO A 104 86.20 -42.98 -19.55
CA PRO A 104 84.93 -42.93 -18.84
C PRO A 104 83.75 -42.98 -19.82
N VAL A 105 82.82 -43.90 -19.57
CA VAL A 105 81.52 -43.96 -20.24
C VAL A 105 80.45 -43.87 -19.15
N HIS A 106 79.58 -42.86 -19.22
CA HIS A 106 78.55 -42.62 -18.23
C HIS A 106 77.29 -43.38 -18.66
N ALA A 107 77.02 -44.51 -18.01
CA ALA A 107 75.78 -45.24 -18.22
C ALA A 107 74.62 -44.43 -17.64
N ASP A 108 73.55 -44.31 -18.41
CA ASP A 108 72.33 -43.68 -17.96
C ASP A 108 71.15 -44.58 -18.29
N GLY A 109 70.53 -45.15 -17.25
CA GLY A 109 69.28 -45.89 -17.33
C GLY A 109 68.12 -45.21 -16.61
N VAL A 110 68.29 -43.97 -16.16
CA VAL A 110 67.30 -43.25 -15.34
C VAL A 110 66.62 -42.21 -16.21
N ALA A 111 65.30 -42.31 -16.36
CA ALA A 111 64.54 -41.30 -17.07
C ALA A 111 64.55 -39.95 -16.32
N PRO A 112 64.44 -38.80 -17.03
CA PRO A 112 64.27 -37.51 -16.39
C PRO A 112 63.01 -37.43 -15.52
N VAL A 113 62.97 -36.43 -14.64
CA VAL A 113 61.77 -36.08 -13.87
C VAL A 113 61.25 -34.73 -14.31
N SER A 114 59.97 -34.67 -14.69
CA SER A 114 59.28 -33.42 -15.04
C SER A 114 58.22 -32.98 -14.01
N GLY A 115 57.91 -31.69 -13.99
CA GLY A 115 56.87 -31.09 -13.15
C GLY A 115 56.15 -29.94 -13.86
N ILE A 116 54.87 -29.75 -13.54
CA ILE A 116 54.01 -28.69 -14.07
C ILE A 116 53.70 -27.66 -12.97
N THR A 117 53.54 -26.40 -13.37
CA THR A 117 53.09 -25.32 -12.48
C THR A 117 52.10 -24.43 -13.22
N PHE A 118 50.96 -24.16 -12.59
CA PHE A 118 49.92 -23.26 -13.09
C PHE A 118 50.08 -21.87 -12.46
N SER A 119 49.85 -20.81 -13.24
CA SER A 119 49.93 -19.43 -12.75
C SER A 119 49.08 -18.47 -13.59
N GLY A 120 48.96 -17.22 -13.15
CA GLY A 120 48.34 -16.14 -13.94
C GLY A 120 46.82 -15.99 -13.83
N ALA A 121 46.13 -16.90 -13.14
CA ALA A 121 44.68 -16.84 -12.94
C ALA A 121 44.28 -17.01 -11.46
N PRO A 122 43.13 -16.46 -11.04
CA PRO A 122 42.43 -16.87 -9.83
C PRO A 122 42.14 -18.38 -9.85
N SER A 123 42.12 -19.00 -8.68
CA SER A 123 41.87 -20.44 -8.55
C SER A 123 40.91 -20.74 -7.42
N TYR A 124 40.14 -21.81 -7.58
CA TYR A 124 39.18 -22.31 -6.62
C TYR A 124 39.17 -23.83 -6.66
N THR A 125 39.27 -24.49 -5.50
CA THR A 125 39.22 -25.96 -5.43
C THR A 125 37.94 -26.38 -4.73
N SER A 126 37.16 -27.24 -5.39
CA SER A 126 35.94 -27.79 -4.82
C SER A 126 35.83 -29.28 -5.12
N GLN A 127 35.58 -30.08 -4.08
CA GLN A 127 35.44 -31.54 -4.18
C GLN A 127 36.64 -32.25 -4.85
N GLY A 128 37.85 -31.67 -4.72
CA GLY A 128 39.07 -32.20 -5.33
C GLY A 128 39.27 -31.84 -6.81
N ILE A 129 38.43 -30.95 -7.36
CA ILE A 129 38.58 -30.40 -8.71
C ILE A 129 39.12 -28.97 -8.59
N ASP A 130 40.19 -28.68 -9.32
CA ASP A 130 40.77 -27.35 -9.42
C ASP A 130 40.13 -26.57 -10.58
N TYR A 131 39.57 -25.41 -10.26
CA TYR A 131 39.00 -24.45 -11.21
C TYR A 131 39.93 -23.25 -11.34
N TYR A 132 40.10 -22.76 -12.56
CA TYR A 132 40.91 -21.59 -12.86
C TYR A 132 40.14 -20.58 -13.71
N GLY A 133 40.39 -19.30 -13.47
CA GLY A 133 39.78 -18.20 -14.20
C GLY A 133 40.58 -17.75 -15.42
N LYS A 134 40.21 -16.57 -15.92
CA LYS A 134 40.88 -15.91 -17.05
C LYS A 134 42.37 -15.63 -16.75
N GLY A 135 43.23 -15.90 -17.74
CA GLY A 135 44.67 -15.62 -17.66
C GLY A 135 45.54 -16.82 -17.28
N LEU A 136 44.95 -18.01 -17.19
CA LEU A 136 45.67 -19.23 -16.81
C LEU A 136 46.76 -19.55 -17.83
N ASN A 137 47.96 -19.76 -17.33
CA ASN A 137 49.06 -20.35 -18.08
C ASN A 137 49.72 -21.47 -17.27
N TYR A 138 50.42 -22.36 -17.97
CA TYR A 138 51.22 -23.41 -17.34
C TYR A 138 52.67 -23.39 -17.84
N SER A 139 53.57 -23.81 -16.97
CA SER A 139 54.99 -24.01 -17.27
C SER A 139 55.43 -25.41 -16.89
N LEU A 140 56.31 -26.01 -17.69
CA LEU A 140 56.95 -27.29 -17.41
C LEU A 140 58.41 -27.08 -17.05
N SER A 141 58.90 -27.87 -16.09
CA SER A 141 60.30 -27.97 -15.72
C SER A 141 60.72 -29.43 -15.74
N SER A 142 61.97 -29.69 -16.09
CA SER A 142 62.51 -31.04 -16.24
C SER A 142 63.97 -31.08 -15.83
N THR A 143 64.36 -32.12 -15.11
CA THR A 143 65.74 -32.34 -14.68
C THR A 143 66.13 -33.78 -14.92
N ASP A 144 67.36 -33.99 -15.34
CA ASP A 144 67.99 -35.30 -15.43
C ASP A 144 69.30 -35.30 -14.63
N GLN A 145 69.65 -36.46 -14.06
CA GLN A 145 70.80 -36.59 -13.14
C GLN A 145 72.11 -36.98 -13.84
N ILE A 146 72.09 -37.51 -15.07
CA ILE A 146 73.26 -38.11 -15.71
C ILE A 146 73.52 -37.50 -17.10
N SER A 147 72.71 -37.83 -18.11
CA SER A 147 72.95 -37.40 -19.50
C SER A 147 72.35 -36.02 -19.84
N GLY A 148 71.56 -35.44 -18.95
CA GLY A 148 70.83 -34.19 -19.15
C GLY A 148 69.54 -34.38 -19.96
N VAL A 149 68.64 -33.42 -19.86
CA VAL A 149 67.36 -33.46 -20.60
C VAL A 149 67.58 -33.11 -22.07
N GLN A 150 67.08 -33.95 -22.98
CA GLN A 150 67.03 -33.65 -24.42
C GLN A 150 65.84 -32.74 -24.73
N SER A 151 64.64 -33.14 -24.29
CA SER A 151 63.41 -32.36 -24.52
C SER A 151 62.32 -32.73 -23.52
N THR A 152 61.41 -31.79 -23.31
CA THR A 152 60.16 -32.02 -22.57
C THR A 152 59.02 -31.90 -23.55
N PHE A 153 58.14 -32.89 -23.57
CA PHE A 153 56.98 -32.93 -24.45
C PHE A 153 55.72 -32.65 -23.66
N LYS A 154 54.78 -31.95 -24.30
CA LYS A 154 53.44 -31.68 -23.77
C LYS A 154 52.39 -32.10 -24.78
N SER A 155 51.19 -32.36 -24.30
CA SER A 155 49.97 -32.44 -25.08
C SER A 155 48.81 -31.82 -24.30
N HIS A 156 47.93 -31.15 -25.03
CA HIS A 156 46.64 -30.66 -24.57
C HIS A 156 45.63 -31.18 -25.59
N ASP A 157 45.05 -32.35 -25.31
CA ASP A 157 44.08 -33.09 -26.13
C ASP A 157 44.49 -33.30 -27.61
N SER A 158 45.78 -33.39 -27.89
CA SER A 158 46.36 -33.48 -29.24
C SER A 158 47.66 -34.30 -29.26
N ASP A 159 48.39 -34.33 -30.38
CA ASP A 159 49.69 -35.00 -30.44
C ASP A 159 50.73 -34.31 -29.53
N TYR A 160 51.71 -35.08 -29.06
CA TYR A 160 52.82 -34.54 -28.28
C TYR A 160 53.68 -33.57 -29.08
N THR A 161 53.93 -32.39 -28.51
CA THR A 161 54.78 -31.34 -29.08
C THR A 161 55.85 -30.92 -28.09
N PRO A 162 57.05 -30.50 -28.54
CA PRO A 162 58.09 -29.99 -27.66
C PRO A 162 57.63 -28.75 -26.89
N TYR A 163 57.88 -28.73 -25.59
CA TYR A 163 57.68 -27.59 -24.72
C TYR A 163 58.90 -26.66 -24.78
N VAL A 164 58.67 -25.39 -25.12
CA VAL A 164 59.72 -24.37 -25.31
C VAL A 164 59.54 -23.14 -24.41
N SER A 165 58.32 -22.83 -24.02
CA SER A 165 57.96 -21.69 -23.18
C SER A 165 56.60 -21.92 -22.52
N PRO A 166 56.24 -21.16 -21.46
CA PRO A 166 54.90 -21.19 -20.89
C PRO A 166 53.81 -20.99 -21.94
N LEU A 167 52.67 -21.63 -21.73
CA LEU A 167 51.53 -21.62 -22.66
C LEU A 167 50.26 -21.21 -21.93
N ASP A 168 49.47 -20.36 -22.59
CA ASP A 168 48.15 -19.97 -22.13
C ASP A 168 47.15 -21.11 -22.34
N VAL A 169 46.25 -21.29 -21.38
CA VAL A 169 45.10 -22.18 -21.48
C VAL A 169 43.90 -21.32 -21.86
N THR A 170 43.26 -21.64 -22.99
CA THR A 170 42.19 -20.81 -23.57
C THR A 170 40.89 -21.58 -23.82
N THR A 171 40.89 -22.90 -23.65
CA THR A 171 39.72 -23.75 -23.85
C THR A 171 38.94 -23.84 -22.55
N GLU A 172 37.74 -23.27 -22.52
CA GLU A 172 36.82 -23.39 -21.38
C GLU A 172 36.33 -24.84 -21.18
N GLY A 173 36.07 -25.20 -19.92
CA GLY A 173 35.62 -26.52 -19.51
C GLY A 173 36.75 -27.40 -18.95
N GLU A 174 36.54 -28.71 -18.98
CA GLU A 174 37.52 -29.69 -18.52
C GLU A 174 38.75 -29.68 -19.45
N ASN A 175 39.94 -29.61 -18.85
CA ASN A 175 41.22 -29.62 -19.56
C ASN A 175 42.14 -30.67 -18.92
N THR A 176 42.88 -31.40 -19.75
CA THR A 176 43.94 -32.31 -19.30
C THR A 176 45.22 -32.05 -20.07
N ILE A 177 46.31 -31.79 -19.33
CA ILE A 177 47.64 -31.60 -19.90
C ILE A 177 48.46 -32.85 -19.61
N HIS A 178 48.88 -33.56 -20.65
CA HIS A 178 49.83 -34.66 -20.57
C HIS A 178 51.24 -34.16 -20.83
N TYR A 179 52.22 -34.63 -20.08
CA TYR A 179 53.62 -34.25 -20.27
C TYR A 179 54.59 -35.34 -19.81
N PHE A 180 55.77 -35.36 -20.43
CA PHE A 180 56.88 -36.24 -20.06
C PHE A 180 58.19 -35.63 -20.56
N ALA A 181 59.32 -36.04 -19.98
CA ALA A 181 60.65 -35.65 -20.46
C ALA A 181 61.45 -36.85 -20.99
N VAL A 182 62.38 -36.56 -21.90
CA VAL A 182 63.34 -37.53 -22.45
C VAL A 182 64.76 -36.98 -22.28
N ASP A 183 65.69 -37.84 -21.90
CA ASP A 183 67.11 -37.48 -21.74
C ASP A 183 67.89 -37.57 -23.07
N ASN A 184 69.18 -37.26 -23.04
CA ASN A 184 70.02 -37.28 -24.23
C ASN A 184 70.43 -38.68 -24.71
N VAL A 185 70.19 -39.73 -23.91
CA VAL A 185 70.45 -41.13 -24.30
C VAL A 185 69.17 -41.92 -24.61
N GLY A 186 68.00 -41.28 -24.61
CA GLY A 186 66.72 -41.86 -24.98
C GLY A 186 65.93 -42.50 -23.83
N ASN A 187 66.31 -42.33 -22.56
CA ASN A 187 65.42 -42.72 -21.46
C ASN A 187 64.23 -41.77 -21.39
N THR A 188 63.03 -42.34 -21.38
CA THR A 188 61.76 -41.61 -21.47
C THR A 188 60.97 -41.78 -20.18
N GLU A 189 60.51 -40.69 -19.59
CA GLU A 189 59.68 -40.69 -18.39
C GLU A 189 58.29 -41.30 -18.66
N GLU A 190 57.67 -41.90 -17.64
CA GLU A 190 56.24 -42.21 -17.67
C GLU A 190 55.41 -40.92 -17.85
N THR A 191 54.24 -41.02 -18.50
CA THR A 191 53.40 -39.82 -18.72
C THR A 191 52.83 -39.34 -17.41
N LYS A 192 52.99 -38.05 -17.16
CA LYS A 192 52.27 -37.34 -16.11
C LYS A 192 51.11 -36.57 -16.73
N SER A 193 50.07 -36.35 -15.94
CA SER A 193 48.90 -35.58 -16.35
C SER A 193 48.46 -34.63 -15.24
N ALA A 194 47.96 -33.47 -15.62
CA ALA A 194 47.25 -32.55 -14.73
C ALA A 194 45.87 -32.24 -15.31
N SER A 195 44.83 -32.43 -14.50
CA SER A 195 43.44 -32.22 -14.89
C SER A 195 42.84 -31.08 -14.07
N PHE A 196 42.13 -30.16 -14.73
CA PHE A 196 41.54 -28.97 -14.14
C PHE A 196 40.37 -28.47 -14.99
N VAL A 197 39.59 -27.53 -14.47
CA VAL A 197 38.50 -26.88 -15.20
C VAL A 197 38.87 -25.41 -15.42
N LEU A 198 38.84 -24.95 -16.67
CA LEU A 198 38.96 -23.53 -16.99
C LEU A 198 37.57 -22.93 -17.08
N ASP A 199 37.29 -21.90 -16.31
CA ASP A 199 36.02 -21.19 -16.31
C ASP A 199 36.23 -19.74 -16.74
N LEU A 200 35.65 -19.37 -17.88
CA LEU A 200 35.80 -18.04 -18.49
C LEU A 200 34.46 -17.30 -18.54
N THR A 201 33.37 -17.95 -18.14
CA THR A 201 32.00 -17.45 -18.29
C THR A 201 31.52 -16.90 -16.96
N PRO A 202 31.12 -15.62 -16.90
CA PRO A 202 30.51 -15.10 -15.69
C PRO A 202 29.18 -15.79 -15.33
N PRO A 203 28.80 -15.77 -14.04
CA PRO A 203 27.47 -16.22 -13.63
C PRO A 203 26.35 -15.42 -14.29
N VAL A 204 25.13 -15.97 -14.22
CA VAL A 204 23.91 -15.27 -14.62
C VAL A 204 23.02 -15.08 -13.40
N SER A 205 22.59 -13.85 -13.16
CA SER A 205 21.62 -13.50 -12.10
C SER A 205 20.28 -13.00 -12.64
N ASN A 206 19.20 -13.24 -11.90
CA ASN A 206 17.84 -12.75 -12.17
C ASN A 206 17.18 -12.24 -10.89
N TYR A 207 16.14 -11.41 -11.03
CA TYR A 207 15.34 -10.93 -9.91
C TYR A 207 13.97 -11.60 -9.86
N ILE A 208 13.41 -11.67 -8.65
CA ILE A 208 12.06 -12.17 -8.38
C ILE A 208 11.36 -11.16 -7.48
N LEU A 209 10.20 -10.68 -7.91
CA LEU A 209 9.33 -9.84 -7.09
C LEU A 209 8.37 -10.74 -6.32
N SER A 210 8.28 -10.54 -5.00
CA SER A 210 7.32 -11.26 -4.16
C SER A 210 5.87 -10.91 -4.47
N ASP A 211 5.62 -9.64 -4.80
CA ASP A 211 4.35 -9.09 -5.24
C ASP A 211 4.62 -7.82 -6.05
N VAL A 212 3.68 -7.39 -6.89
CA VAL A 212 3.83 -6.20 -7.74
C VAL A 212 2.47 -5.71 -8.23
N TYR A 213 2.30 -4.38 -8.25
CA TYR A 213 1.16 -3.74 -8.89
C TYR A 213 1.59 -2.97 -10.15
N GLY A 214 0.87 -3.14 -11.25
CA GLY A 214 1.11 -2.43 -12.51
C GLY A 214 2.56 -2.54 -13.01
N ASP A 215 3.10 -1.41 -13.49
CA ASP A 215 4.48 -1.29 -13.98
C ASP A 215 5.48 -1.12 -12.82
N ASN A 216 5.75 -2.21 -12.09
CA ASN A 216 6.73 -2.26 -10.99
C ASN A 216 6.47 -1.27 -9.83
N ILE A 217 5.21 -1.11 -9.42
CA ILE A 217 4.87 -0.39 -8.19
C ILE A 217 4.90 -1.41 -7.04
N LEU A 218 5.72 -1.14 -6.03
CA LEU A 218 5.94 -2.00 -4.88
C LEU A 218 5.51 -1.28 -3.60
N GLY A 219 5.00 -2.04 -2.64
CA GLY A 219 4.71 -1.56 -1.28
C GLY A 219 5.89 -1.76 -0.34
N PRO A 220 5.90 -1.08 0.83
CA PRO A 220 6.98 -1.18 1.82
C PRO A 220 7.13 -2.57 2.44
N THR A 221 6.12 -3.42 2.32
CA THR A 221 6.12 -4.81 2.82
C THR A 221 6.54 -5.83 1.77
N PHE A 222 6.79 -5.39 0.53
CA PHE A 222 7.20 -6.27 -0.56
C PHE A 222 8.73 -6.41 -0.55
N ASN A 223 9.22 -7.51 -1.10
CA ASN A 223 10.64 -7.83 -1.17
C ASN A 223 11.07 -8.19 -2.59
N ILE A 224 12.32 -7.89 -2.89
CA ILE A 224 13.00 -8.28 -4.14
C ILE A 224 13.99 -9.40 -3.82
N GLY A 225 13.79 -10.57 -4.40
CA GLY A 225 14.73 -11.67 -4.39
C GLY A 225 15.69 -11.60 -5.57
N LEU A 226 16.93 -12.04 -5.38
CA LEU A 226 17.89 -12.31 -6.44
C LEU A 226 18.23 -13.81 -6.44
N GLU A 227 18.34 -14.38 -7.63
CA GLU A 227 18.78 -15.75 -7.86
C GLU A 227 19.92 -15.73 -8.87
N SER A 228 20.95 -16.52 -8.62
CA SER A 228 22.12 -16.60 -9.49
C SER A 228 22.59 -18.03 -9.65
N THR A 229 23.09 -18.32 -10.85
CA THR A 229 23.60 -19.63 -11.23
C THR A 229 24.89 -19.46 -12.03
N ASP A 230 25.80 -20.39 -11.82
CA ASP A 230 27.01 -20.53 -12.62
C ASP A 230 27.19 -22.01 -13.00
N ASN A 231 27.71 -22.27 -14.20
CA ASN A 231 27.77 -23.61 -14.78
C ASN A 231 29.03 -24.40 -14.38
N LEU A 232 30.09 -23.74 -13.91
CA LEU A 232 31.40 -24.37 -13.68
C LEU A 232 31.89 -24.09 -12.25
N SER A 233 32.53 -22.95 -12.00
CA SER A 233 33.16 -22.68 -10.70
C SER A 233 32.17 -22.34 -9.58
N GLY A 234 30.90 -22.10 -9.91
CA GLY A 234 29.84 -21.76 -8.97
C GLY A 234 29.86 -20.28 -8.58
N VAL A 235 28.73 -19.78 -8.07
CA VAL A 235 28.62 -18.37 -7.65
C VAL A 235 29.32 -18.15 -6.31
N LYS A 236 30.22 -17.15 -6.25
CA LYS A 236 30.86 -16.70 -5.00
C LYS A 236 30.00 -15.68 -4.28
N PHE A 237 29.62 -14.61 -4.98
CA PHE A 237 28.77 -13.55 -4.45
C PHE A 237 27.81 -13.00 -5.50
N THR A 238 26.65 -12.54 -5.04
CA THR A 238 25.78 -11.66 -5.82
C THR A 238 25.75 -10.32 -5.11
N TYR A 239 26.07 -9.24 -5.83
CA TYR A 239 26.09 -7.90 -5.29
C TYR A 239 24.89 -7.11 -5.79
N TYR A 240 24.43 -6.17 -4.97
CA TYR A 240 23.42 -5.21 -5.39
C TYR A 240 23.67 -3.82 -4.80
N THR A 241 23.16 -2.80 -5.49
CA THR A 241 23.05 -1.42 -5.03
C THR A 241 21.65 -0.92 -5.34
N ILE A 242 21.10 -0.08 -4.47
CA ILE A 242 19.84 0.63 -4.73
C ILE A 242 20.18 2.11 -4.76
N ASP A 243 19.88 2.76 -5.87
CA ASP A 243 20.24 4.14 -6.18
C ASP A 243 21.74 4.40 -5.95
N ASP A 244 22.05 5.35 -5.06
CA ASP A 244 23.40 5.78 -4.70
C ASP A 244 23.87 5.18 -3.36
N MET A 245 23.15 4.19 -2.82
CA MET A 245 23.56 3.50 -1.59
C MET A 245 24.80 2.62 -1.81
N SER A 246 25.46 2.24 -0.71
CA SER A 246 26.64 1.37 -0.77
C SER A 246 26.30 -0.03 -1.26
N GLN A 247 27.20 -0.61 -2.05
CA GLN A 247 27.07 -1.98 -2.54
C GLN A 247 26.99 -2.98 -1.39
N GLN A 248 26.00 -3.86 -1.45
CA GLN A 248 25.73 -4.91 -0.49
C GLN A 248 25.91 -6.29 -1.13
N VAL A 249 26.27 -7.28 -0.31
CA VAL A 249 26.22 -8.70 -0.72
C VAL A 249 24.79 -9.20 -0.48
N TYR A 250 24.19 -9.77 -1.50
CA TYR A 250 22.87 -10.40 -1.40
C TYR A 250 22.97 -11.72 -0.63
N GLY A 251 22.21 -11.83 0.46
CA GLY A 251 22.07 -13.06 1.26
C GLY A 251 20.63 -13.39 1.68
N SER A 252 19.72 -12.42 1.55
CA SER A 252 18.29 -12.56 1.84
C SER A 252 17.49 -11.60 0.97
N PRO A 253 16.17 -11.81 0.79
CA PRO A 253 15.33 -10.88 0.05
C PRO A 253 15.50 -9.44 0.54
N ILE A 254 15.63 -8.51 -0.40
CA ILE A 254 15.90 -7.10 -0.16
C ILE A 254 14.68 -6.47 0.52
N ASP A 255 14.91 -5.82 1.67
CA ASP A 255 13.92 -5.07 2.43
C ASP A 255 13.80 -3.63 1.89
N LEU A 256 12.59 -3.22 1.54
CA LEU A 256 12.28 -1.90 0.97
C LEU A 256 11.80 -0.90 2.02
N SER A 257 11.52 -1.35 3.25
CA SER A 257 10.90 -0.51 4.29
C SER A 257 11.73 0.74 4.65
N GLY A 258 13.06 0.62 4.57
CA GLY A 258 14.02 1.69 4.83
C GLY A 258 14.19 2.72 3.72
N LEU A 259 13.62 2.50 2.53
CA LEU A 259 13.68 3.44 1.42
C LEU A 259 12.63 4.55 1.55
N SER A 260 12.86 5.68 0.89
CA SER A 260 11.89 6.77 0.75
C SER A 260 10.75 6.38 -0.21
N ASP A 261 9.62 7.08 -0.16
CA ASP A 261 8.65 7.00 -1.26
C ASP A 261 9.28 7.52 -2.56
N GLY A 262 8.95 6.91 -3.70
CA GLY A 262 9.35 7.40 -5.02
C GLY A 262 10.00 6.35 -5.94
N PRO A 263 10.58 6.81 -7.06
CA PRO A 263 11.28 5.94 -8.00
C PRO A 263 12.64 5.51 -7.45
N HIS A 264 12.98 4.24 -7.67
CA HIS A 264 14.24 3.63 -7.27
C HIS A 264 14.82 2.78 -8.41
N THR A 265 16.15 2.64 -8.43
CA THR A 265 16.87 1.76 -9.35
C THR A 265 17.71 0.75 -8.58
N LEU A 266 17.34 -0.52 -8.68
CA LEU A 266 18.16 -1.65 -8.21
C LEU A 266 19.15 -2.04 -9.30
N ARG A 267 20.44 -2.07 -8.98
CA ARG A 267 21.48 -2.62 -9.84
C ARG A 267 22.06 -3.86 -9.19
N PHE A 268 22.32 -4.90 -9.96
CA PHE A 268 22.86 -6.15 -9.43
C PHE A 268 23.73 -6.89 -10.45
N PHE A 269 24.68 -7.67 -9.94
CA PHE A 269 25.56 -8.55 -10.73
C PHE A 269 26.13 -9.65 -9.85
N SER A 270 26.51 -10.77 -10.46
CA SER A 270 27.16 -11.88 -9.76
C SER A 270 28.63 -12.05 -10.13
N VAL A 271 29.38 -12.64 -9.20
CA VAL A 271 30.80 -13.00 -9.34
C VAL A 271 30.95 -14.47 -8.98
N ASP A 272 31.66 -15.24 -9.79
CA ASP A 272 31.94 -16.65 -9.54
C ASP A 272 33.15 -16.85 -8.61
N ASN A 273 33.53 -18.12 -8.37
CA ASN A 273 34.66 -18.43 -7.50
C ASN A 273 36.03 -18.19 -8.14
N VAL A 274 36.11 -18.03 -9.47
CA VAL A 274 37.35 -17.70 -10.20
C VAL A 274 37.40 -16.25 -10.70
N GLU A 275 36.54 -15.40 -10.13
CA GLU A 275 36.48 -13.95 -10.33
C GLU A 275 36.02 -13.48 -11.72
N ASN A 276 35.25 -14.31 -12.46
CA ASN A 276 34.48 -13.80 -13.60
C ASN A 276 33.29 -12.99 -13.10
N VAL A 277 33.07 -11.81 -13.71
CA VAL A 277 32.09 -10.81 -13.26
C VAL A 277 31.01 -10.62 -14.32
N GLU A 278 29.75 -10.79 -13.92
CA GLU A 278 28.59 -10.54 -14.78
C GLU A 278 28.46 -9.06 -15.13
N SER A 279 27.93 -8.74 -16.31
CA SER A 279 27.51 -7.37 -16.63
C SER A 279 26.37 -6.94 -15.71
N THR A 280 26.47 -5.73 -15.14
CA THR A 280 25.42 -5.17 -14.26
C THR A 280 24.06 -5.10 -14.94
N LYS A 281 23.04 -5.65 -14.26
CA LYS A 281 21.63 -5.56 -14.63
C LYS A 281 20.94 -4.50 -13.79
N GLU A 282 19.86 -3.93 -14.32
CA GLU A 282 19.08 -2.88 -13.66
C GLU A 282 17.59 -3.23 -13.62
N LEU A 283 16.94 -2.87 -12.52
CA LEU A 283 15.50 -2.90 -12.33
C LEU A 283 15.06 -1.53 -11.80
N MET A 284 14.20 -0.84 -12.56
CA MET A 284 13.52 0.37 -12.11
C MET A 284 12.17 0.00 -11.49
N PHE A 285 11.87 0.55 -10.32
CA PHE A 285 10.60 0.37 -9.63
C PHE A 285 10.16 1.65 -8.92
N TYR A 286 8.88 1.78 -8.61
CA TYR A 286 8.36 2.84 -7.75
C TYR A 286 7.97 2.23 -6.40
N LEU A 287 8.51 2.75 -5.31
CA LEU A 287 8.09 2.39 -3.97
C LEU A 287 6.99 3.36 -3.51
N ASP A 288 5.79 2.84 -3.35
CA ASP A 288 4.65 3.62 -2.86
C ASP A 288 4.42 3.34 -1.38
N LYS A 289 4.60 4.38 -0.55
CA LYS A 289 4.43 4.35 0.91
C LYS A 289 3.32 5.29 1.38
N ILE A 290 2.67 5.96 0.44
CA ILE A 290 1.63 6.93 0.74
C ILE A 290 0.32 6.15 0.88
N ASN A 291 -0.39 6.41 1.97
CA ASN A 291 -1.70 5.81 2.18
C ASN A 291 -2.71 6.46 1.23
N PRO A 292 -3.77 5.74 0.83
CA PRO A 292 -4.91 6.35 0.17
C PRO A 292 -5.57 7.40 1.09
N GLU A 293 -6.32 8.31 0.49
CA GLU A 293 -7.11 9.33 1.18
C GLU A 293 -8.60 9.15 0.85
N THR A 294 -9.40 8.88 1.89
CA THR A 294 -10.86 8.76 1.79
C THR A 294 -11.57 10.03 2.26
N GLN A 295 -12.48 10.53 1.45
CA GLN A 295 -13.35 11.66 1.79
C GLN A 295 -14.76 11.16 2.11
N LEU A 296 -15.30 11.52 3.29
CA LEU A 296 -16.72 11.31 3.59
C LEU A 296 -17.56 12.44 2.99
N VAL A 297 -18.47 12.08 2.09
CA VAL A 297 -19.41 13.00 1.44
C VAL A 297 -20.81 12.70 1.95
N VAL A 298 -21.50 13.73 2.44
CA VAL A 298 -22.88 13.66 2.95
C VAL A 298 -23.82 14.24 1.90
N ILE A 299 -24.82 13.47 1.49
CA ILE A 299 -25.76 13.81 0.41
C ILE A 299 -27.18 13.78 0.95
N GLY A 300 -27.90 14.90 0.81
CA GLY A 300 -29.29 15.04 1.24
C GLY A 300 -29.44 16.07 2.36
N ASP A 301 -30.44 15.86 3.22
CA ASP A 301 -30.78 16.80 4.29
C ASP A 301 -29.70 16.79 5.38
N GLN A 302 -29.21 17.98 5.73
CA GLN A 302 -28.19 18.13 6.75
C GLN A 302 -28.24 19.50 7.41
N HIS A 303 -27.93 19.53 8.70
CA HIS A 303 -27.83 20.76 9.47
C HIS A 303 -26.74 20.64 10.54
N GLU A 304 -25.80 21.57 10.56
CA GLU A 304 -24.72 21.58 11.56
C GLU A 304 -25.02 22.63 12.63
N GLU A 305 -25.18 22.18 13.86
CA GLU A 305 -25.29 23.03 15.05
C GLU A 305 -24.57 22.36 16.24
N LYS A 306 -25.30 21.89 17.26
CA LYS A 306 -24.68 21.13 18.36
C LYS A 306 -24.13 19.78 17.88
N TYR A 307 -24.85 19.15 16.96
CA TYR A 307 -24.45 17.94 16.25
C TYR A 307 -24.58 18.19 14.74
N TYR A 308 -24.00 17.29 13.95
CA TYR A 308 -24.27 17.22 12.53
C TYR A 308 -25.55 16.40 12.33
N TYR A 309 -26.69 17.09 12.23
CA TYR A 309 -28.00 16.47 12.06
C TYR A 309 -28.20 16.00 10.63
N VAL A 310 -28.81 14.83 10.49
CA VAL A 310 -29.17 14.21 9.20
C VAL A 310 -30.57 13.60 9.30
N SER A 311 -31.24 13.42 8.17
CA SER A 311 -32.54 12.75 8.11
C SER A 311 -32.41 11.31 7.62
N SER A 312 -33.50 10.55 7.68
CA SER A 312 -33.59 9.21 7.09
C SER A 312 -33.40 9.18 5.57
N ARG A 313 -33.44 10.34 4.90
CA ARG A 313 -33.23 10.51 3.46
C ARG A 313 -31.77 10.80 3.11
N THR A 314 -30.91 11.04 4.11
CA THR A 314 -29.50 11.34 3.91
C THR A 314 -28.73 10.06 3.56
N THR A 315 -27.82 10.19 2.60
CA THR A 315 -26.93 9.12 2.14
C THR A 315 -25.48 9.57 2.24
N PHE A 316 -24.56 8.61 2.29
CA PHE A 316 -23.15 8.83 2.51
C PHE A 316 -22.34 8.14 1.41
N GLU A 317 -21.36 8.85 0.88
CA GLU A 317 -20.39 8.33 -0.09
C GLU A 317 -18.98 8.44 0.50
N LEU A 318 -18.12 7.49 0.13
CA LEU A 318 -16.73 7.40 0.56
C LEU A 318 -15.79 7.31 -0.65
N PRO A 319 -15.74 8.33 -1.54
CA PRO A 319 -14.73 8.37 -2.57
C PRO A 319 -13.33 8.37 -1.94
N ALA A 320 -12.45 7.52 -2.47
CA ALA A 320 -11.07 7.44 -2.06
C ALA A 320 -10.15 7.60 -3.28
N THR A 321 -9.01 8.24 -3.06
CA THR A 321 -7.97 8.42 -4.07
C THR A 321 -6.61 8.03 -3.52
N ASP A 322 -5.72 7.66 -4.41
CA ASP A 322 -4.35 7.29 -4.09
C ASP A 322 -3.41 7.91 -5.12
N ASN A 323 -2.18 8.25 -4.72
CA ASN A 323 -1.21 8.96 -5.55
C ASN A 323 -0.63 8.10 -6.68
N LYS A 324 -0.53 6.77 -6.53
CA LYS A 324 0.19 5.94 -7.49
C LYS A 324 -0.35 4.52 -7.62
N ALA A 325 -0.46 3.76 -6.53
CA ALA A 325 -0.96 2.39 -6.52
C ALA A 325 -2.47 2.31 -6.81
N GLY A 326 -3.23 3.40 -6.63
CA GLY A 326 -4.69 3.36 -6.74
C GLY A 326 -5.33 2.66 -5.54
N VAL A 327 -6.60 2.94 -5.29
CA VAL A 327 -7.32 2.34 -4.16
C VAL A 327 -7.74 0.91 -4.49
N ALA A 328 -7.38 -0.05 -3.62
CA ALA A 328 -7.82 -1.43 -3.75
C ALA A 328 -9.21 -1.64 -3.15
N LYS A 329 -9.45 -1.08 -1.96
CA LYS A 329 -10.76 -1.12 -1.28
C LYS A 329 -10.91 0.01 -0.29
N THR A 330 -12.15 0.44 -0.12
CA THR A 330 -12.59 1.30 0.99
C THR A 330 -13.50 0.49 1.89
N SER A 331 -13.25 0.51 3.19
CA SER A 331 -14.03 -0.18 4.21
C SER A 331 -14.68 0.82 5.15
N PHE A 332 -15.88 0.52 5.62
CA PHE A 332 -16.59 1.34 6.59
C PHE A 332 -17.40 0.48 7.55
N SER A 333 -17.64 0.99 8.75
CA SER A 333 -18.58 0.43 9.71
C SER A 333 -19.50 1.52 10.23
N VAL A 334 -20.72 1.12 10.57
CA VAL A 334 -21.71 2.00 11.19
C VAL A 334 -21.90 1.57 12.64
N ASN A 335 -21.81 2.51 13.58
CA ASN A 335 -21.96 2.28 15.02
C ASN A 335 -20.99 1.21 15.59
N ASN A 336 -19.76 1.15 15.08
CA ASN A 336 -18.74 0.16 15.46
C ASN A 336 -19.17 -1.30 15.28
N GLN A 337 -20.07 -1.57 14.32
CA GLN A 337 -20.38 -2.93 13.87
C GLN A 337 -19.27 -3.49 12.96
N ASP A 338 -19.47 -4.70 12.42
CA ASP A 338 -18.51 -5.31 11.51
C ASP A 338 -18.25 -4.43 10.28
N ALA A 339 -16.97 -4.29 9.91
CA ALA A 339 -16.56 -3.52 8.75
C ALA A 339 -17.08 -4.14 7.44
N GLN A 340 -17.58 -3.28 6.57
CA GLN A 340 -18.15 -3.60 5.26
C GLN A 340 -17.33 -2.91 4.17
N THR A 341 -17.25 -3.52 2.99
CA THR A 341 -16.62 -2.88 1.83
C THR A 341 -17.58 -1.89 1.20
N TYR A 342 -17.15 -0.64 1.05
CA TYR A 342 -17.87 0.40 0.33
C TYR A 342 -17.93 0.06 -1.16
N THR A 343 -19.13 0.09 -1.73
CA THR A 343 -19.39 -0.20 -3.15
C THR A 343 -20.29 0.86 -3.78
N THR A 344 -21.29 1.31 -3.02
CA THR A 344 -22.22 2.37 -3.40
C THR A 344 -22.58 3.20 -2.17
N ALA A 345 -23.23 4.34 -2.39
CA ALA A 345 -23.81 5.16 -1.33
C ALA A 345 -24.67 4.33 -0.36
N PHE A 346 -24.63 4.68 0.92
CA PHE A 346 -25.36 3.98 1.99
C PHE A 346 -26.08 4.97 2.92
N SER A 347 -27.01 4.48 3.72
CA SER A 347 -27.75 5.27 4.72
C SER A 347 -27.45 4.79 6.14
N LEU A 348 -27.58 5.69 7.11
CA LEU A 348 -27.54 5.33 8.53
C LEU A 348 -28.84 4.62 8.95
N PRO A 349 -28.82 3.83 10.04
CA PRO A 349 -30.03 3.29 10.64
C PRO A 349 -31.06 4.40 10.88
N ASN A 350 -32.33 4.14 10.55
CA ASN A 350 -33.42 5.08 10.80
C ASN A 350 -33.87 5.00 12.28
N GLU A 351 -32.93 5.25 13.18
CA GLU A 351 -33.11 5.24 14.63
C GLU A 351 -32.72 6.61 15.17
N LEU A 352 -33.57 7.20 16.02
CA LEU A 352 -33.29 8.51 16.59
C LEU A 352 -32.05 8.45 17.48
N GLY A 353 -31.05 9.29 17.23
CA GLY A 353 -29.88 9.43 18.09
C GLY A 353 -28.56 9.56 17.35
N LEU A 354 -27.47 9.38 18.09
CA LEU A 354 -26.11 9.46 17.54
C LEU A 354 -25.74 8.16 16.84
N HIS A 355 -25.22 8.31 15.64
CA HIS A 355 -24.60 7.26 14.86
C HIS A 355 -23.19 7.65 14.45
N SER A 356 -22.30 6.66 14.36
CA SER A 356 -20.93 6.87 13.89
C SER A 356 -20.68 6.14 12.58
N ILE A 357 -19.90 6.75 11.71
CA ILE A 357 -19.32 6.12 10.53
C ILE A 357 -17.82 6.09 10.76
N THR A 358 -17.24 4.90 10.84
CA THR A 358 -15.79 4.70 10.87
C THR A 358 -15.36 4.13 9.54
N TYR A 359 -14.37 4.71 8.89
CA TYR A 359 -13.94 4.29 7.55
C TYR A 359 -12.43 4.35 7.39
N ASN A 360 -11.92 3.51 6.49
CA ASN A 360 -10.54 3.54 6.01
C ASN A 360 -10.43 2.95 4.60
N SER A 361 -9.38 3.27 3.85
CA SER A 361 -9.02 2.65 2.58
C SER A 361 -7.66 1.96 2.63
N GLU A 362 -7.51 0.97 1.75
CA GLU A 362 -6.28 0.26 1.46
C GLU A 362 -5.99 0.38 -0.05
N ASP A 363 -4.75 0.67 -0.42
CA ASP A 363 -4.29 0.74 -1.82
C ASP A 363 -3.91 -0.65 -2.38
N ASN A 364 -3.51 -0.70 -3.66
CA ASN A 364 -3.11 -1.97 -4.28
C ASN A 364 -1.73 -2.51 -3.84
N VAL A 365 -0.97 -1.75 -3.05
CA VAL A 365 0.31 -2.19 -2.46
C VAL A 365 0.26 -2.36 -0.94
N ARG A 366 -0.95 -2.42 -0.38
CA ARG A 366 -1.27 -2.67 1.03
C ARG A 366 -0.85 -1.56 2.00
N ASN A 367 -0.73 -0.32 1.53
CA ASN A 367 -0.75 0.83 2.43
C ASN A 367 -2.19 1.06 2.90
N VAL A 368 -2.36 1.30 4.20
CA VAL A 368 -3.67 1.38 4.85
C VAL A 368 -3.77 2.73 5.53
N GLU A 369 -4.77 3.52 5.16
CA GLU A 369 -5.06 4.77 5.85
C GLU A 369 -5.50 4.51 7.29
N LYS A 370 -5.24 5.48 8.16
CA LYS A 370 -5.72 5.41 9.53
C LYS A 370 -7.25 5.52 9.54
N GLU A 371 -7.90 4.72 10.38
CA GLU A 371 -9.35 4.82 10.58
C GLU A 371 -9.76 6.23 11.03
N GLU A 372 -10.70 6.80 10.29
CA GLU A 372 -11.37 8.06 10.63
C GLU A 372 -12.79 7.77 11.09
N THR A 373 -13.27 8.52 12.09
CA THR A 373 -14.63 8.35 12.63
C THR A 373 -15.36 9.68 12.66
N LYS A 374 -16.56 9.71 12.10
CA LYS A 374 -17.48 10.86 12.10
C LYS A 374 -18.80 10.48 12.75
N THR A 375 -19.35 11.39 13.55
CA THR A 375 -20.61 11.18 14.27
C THR A 375 -21.69 12.11 13.75
N PHE A 376 -22.87 11.55 13.50
CA PHE A 376 -24.06 12.23 13.01
C PHE A 376 -25.22 12.00 13.98
N PHE A 377 -26.12 12.96 14.10
CA PHE A 377 -27.37 12.79 14.84
C PHE A 377 -28.50 12.54 13.84
N MET A 378 -29.07 11.34 13.84
CA MET A 378 -30.24 11.01 13.04
C MET A 378 -31.46 11.64 13.68
N ASP A 379 -32.02 12.66 13.03
CA ASP A 379 -33.31 13.23 13.38
C ASP A 379 -34.37 12.71 12.40
N ASN A 380 -35.17 11.77 12.89
CA ASN A 380 -36.28 11.17 12.16
C ASN A 380 -37.63 11.52 12.79
N LYS A 381 -37.68 12.56 13.64
CA LYS A 381 -38.91 13.01 14.28
C LYS A 381 -39.44 14.22 13.55
N LEU A 382 -40.76 14.23 13.38
CA LEU A 382 -41.45 15.42 12.90
C LEU A 382 -41.42 16.49 14.00
N PRO A 383 -41.41 17.79 13.63
CA PRO A 383 -41.68 18.85 14.58
C PRO A 383 -43.08 18.68 15.20
N LYS A 384 -43.37 19.48 16.23
CA LYS A 384 -44.67 19.56 16.89
C LYS A 384 -45.14 20.99 16.96
N THR A 385 -46.24 21.30 16.29
CA THR A 385 -46.83 22.65 16.28
C THR A 385 -48.11 22.70 17.08
N SER A 386 -48.22 23.69 17.98
CA SER A 386 -49.45 23.98 18.73
C SER A 386 -50.02 25.35 18.37
N ILE A 387 -51.33 25.49 18.55
CA ILE A 387 -52.07 26.75 18.41
C ILE A 387 -52.66 27.16 19.76
N GLU A 388 -52.50 28.42 20.13
CA GLU A 388 -53.03 29.01 21.35
C GLU A 388 -53.85 30.26 21.01
N TYR A 389 -54.98 30.42 21.70
CA TYR A 389 -55.87 31.57 21.57
C TYR A 389 -55.81 32.37 22.87
N GLY A 390 -55.46 33.65 22.76
CA GLY A 390 -55.50 34.59 23.87
C GLY A 390 -56.93 35.06 24.19
N GLU A 391 -57.02 36.10 25.01
CA GLU A 391 -58.29 36.74 25.34
C GLU A 391 -58.56 37.94 24.41
N PRO A 392 -59.84 38.26 24.12
CA PRO A 392 -61.05 37.62 24.63
C PRO A 392 -61.41 36.35 23.84
N GLN A 393 -61.87 35.31 24.52
CA GLN A 393 -62.42 34.12 23.88
C GLN A 393 -63.64 33.57 24.63
N PHE A 394 -64.54 32.93 23.90
CA PHE A 394 -65.72 32.29 24.49
C PHE A 394 -65.97 30.94 23.83
N PHE A 395 -65.83 29.86 24.60
CA PHE A 395 -66.13 28.52 24.13
C PHE A 395 -67.51 28.10 24.61
N THR A 396 -68.41 27.80 23.67
CA THR A 396 -69.73 27.28 24.00
C THR A 396 -70.11 26.20 23.00
N ARG A 397 -70.76 25.15 23.52
CA ARG A 397 -71.11 23.93 22.77
C ARG A 397 -69.85 23.27 22.16
N ASP A 398 -69.63 23.49 20.87
CA ASP A 398 -68.58 22.90 20.04
C ASP A 398 -67.77 23.95 19.26
N THR A 399 -68.05 25.24 19.46
CA THR A 399 -67.45 26.34 18.70
C THR A 399 -66.68 27.27 19.62
N LEU A 400 -65.44 27.56 19.24
CA LEU A 400 -64.64 28.62 19.85
C LEU A 400 -64.95 29.95 19.15
N PHE A 401 -65.45 30.90 19.92
CA PHE A 401 -65.66 32.27 19.49
C PHE A 401 -64.50 33.15 19.94
N ILE A 402 -64.04 34.02 19.04
CA ILE A 402 -62.99 35.03 19.26
C ILE A 402 -63.45 36.34 18.61
N ASN A 403 -62.77 37.46 18.88
CA ASN A 403 -62.99 38.70 18.14
C ASN A 403 -61.71 39.14 17.39
N GLN A 404 -61.79 40.25 16.67
CA GLN A 404 -60.71 40.81 15.86
C GLN A 404 -59.44 41.19 16.65
N THR A 405 -59.55 41.30 17.97
CA THR A 405 -58.43 41.65 18.86
C THR A 405 -57.80 40.43 19.54
N THR A 406 -58.45 39.26 19.48
CA THR A 406 -57.95 38.04 20.10
C THR A 406 -56.64 37.60 19.44
N PRO A 407 -55.50 37.60 20.17
CA PRO A 407 -54.24 37.15 19.61
C PRO A 407 -54.24 35.64 19.44
N ILE A 408 -53.75 35.16 18.29
CA ILE A 408 -53.55 33.76 17.97
C ILE A 408 -52.05 33.52 17.86
N THR A 409 -51.54 32.55 18.61
CA THR A 409 -50.12 32.19 18.63
C THR A 409 -49.92 30.77 18.12
N ILE A 410 -49.01 30.60 17.17
CA ILE A 410 -48.54 29.32 16.62
C ILE A 410 -47.16 29.04 17.23
N SER A 411 -47.04 27.96 17.97
CA SER A 411 -45.83 27.58 18.70
C SER A 411 -45.25 26.29 18.12
N PRO A 412 -44.39 26.37 17.10
CA PRO A 412 -43.70 25.20 16.56
C PRO A 412 -42.54 24.82 17.48
N LEU A 413 -42.35 23.52 17.69
CA LEU A 413 -41.31 22.97 18.53
C LEU A 413 -40.70 21.72 17.89
N ASP A 414 -39.40 21.75 17.66
CA ASP A 414 -38.61 20.54 17.45
C ASP A 414 -37.50 20.44 18.51
N LYS A 415 -37.24 19.23 18.99
CA LYS A 415 -36.31 18.98 20.09
C LYS A 415 -34.88 18.64 19.64
N HIS A 416 -34.66 18.41 18.34
CA HIS A 416 -33.40 17.92 17.82
C HIS A 416 -32.83 18.92 16.81
N SER A 417 -33.14 18.78 15.52
CA SER A 417 -32.59 19.66 14.48
C SER A 417 -33.16 21.08 14.55
N GLY A 418 -34.27 21.30 15.27
CA GLY A 418 -34.91 22.60 15.42
C GLY A 418 -35.85 22.91 14.26
N VAL A 419 -36.65 23.98 14.40
CA VAL A 419 -37.67 24.33 13.40
C VAL A 419 -37.05 25.19 12.31
N GLN A 420 -37.17 24.75 11.05
CA GLN A 420 -36.72 25.50 9.88
C GLN A 420 -37.78 26.47 9.37
N SER A 421 -39.02 25.99 9.27
CA SER A 421 -40.13 26.77 8.72
C SER A 421 -41.46 26.40 9.36
N THR A 422 -42.38 27.35 9.38
CA THR A 422 -43.76 27.17 9.85
C THR A 422 -44.67 27.90 8.89
N THR A 423 -45.70 27.21 8.41
CA THR A 423 -46.68 27.75 7.48
C THR A 423 -48.03 27.79 8.17
N THR A 424 -48.69 28.95 8.14
CA THR A 424 -50.03 29.14 8.69
C THR A 424 -50.89 29.82 7.63
N ALA A 425 -52.10 29.33 7.41
CA ALA A 425 -53.07 29.92 6.49
C ALA A 425 -54.46 30.00 7.14
N VAL A 426 -55.14 31.13 6.92
CA VAL A 426 -56.53 31.35 7.35
C VAL A 426 -57.41 31.35 6.11
N ASN A 427 -58.34 30.40 5.99
CA ASN A 427 -59.18 30.20 4.81
C ASN A 427 -58.36 30.13 3.50
N GLY A 428 -57.14 29.58 3.56
CA GLY A 428 -56.21 29.49 2.43
C GLY A 428 -55.29 30.69 2.23
N GLU A 429 -55.47 31.80 2.96
CA GLU A 429 -54.59 32.96 2.90
C GLU A 429 -53.45 32.85 3.91
N VAL A 430 -52.20 32.87 3.43
CA VAL A 430 -50.99 32.72 4.26
C VAL A 430 -50.85 33.90 5.23
N GLN A 431 -50.61 33.58 6.50
CA GLN A 431 -50.37 34.55 7.56
C GLN A 431 -48.87 34.78 7.74
N ALA A 432 -48.49 36.03 8.00
CA ALA A 432 -47.11 36.40 8.28
C ALA A 432 -46.79 36.23 9.76
N GLY A 433 -45.78 35.41 10.06
CA GLY A 433 -45.33 35.16 11.42
C GLY A 433 -46.20 34.18 12.20
N ASN A 434 -45.84 34.01 13.47
CA ASN A 434 -46.45 33.05 14.38
C ASN A 434 -47.48 33.68 15.32
N GLU A 435 -47.67 35.00 15.25
CA GLU A 435 -48.65 35.74 16.05
C GLU A 435 -49.47 36.63 15.13
N PHE A 436 -50.79 36.49 15.18
CA PHE A 436 -51.70 37.25 14.33
C PHE A 436 -53.09 37.38 14.97
N THR A 437 -53.93 38.25 14.42
CA THR A 437 -55.37 38.32 14.71
C THR A 437 -56.16 38.16 13.42
N ILE A 438 -57.46 37.87 13.51
CA ILE A 438 -58.32 37.72 12.35
C ILE A 438 -59.37 38.84 12.35
N PRO A 439 -59.25 39.86 11.47
CA PRO A 439 -60.10 41.05 11.56
C PRO A 439 -61.51 40.83 11.00
N THR A 440 -61.70 39.85 10.13
CA THR A 440 -62.97 39.64 9.43
C THR A 440 -63.87 38.69 10.22
N GLU A 441 -65.16 39.04 10.35
CA GLU A 441 -66.15 38.19 11.02
C GLU A 441 -66.37 36.86 10.26
N GLY A 442 -66.95 35.88 10.95
CA GLY A 442 -67.43 34.63 10.39
C GLY A 442 -66.55 33.42 10.70
N HIS A 443 -66.90 32.27 10.13
CA HIS A 443 -66.13 31.04 10.28
C HIS A 443 -64.74 31.15 9.66
N LYS A 444 -63.73 30.74 10.41
CA LYS A 444 -62.33 30.69 9.99
C LYS A 444 -61.78 29.30 10.18
N GLU A 445 -61.13 28.81 9.14
CA GLU A 445 -60.32 27.62 9.16
C GLU A 445 -58.85 28.03 9.14
N ILE A 446 -58.11 27.62 10.17
CA ILE A 446 -56.70 27.90 10.35
C ILE A 446 -55.96 26.59 10.10
N VAL A 447 -55.16 26.53 9.03
CA VAL A 447 -54.34 25.37 8.68
C VAL A 447 -52.88 25.71 8.96
N PHE A 448 -52.18 24.84 9.69
CA PHE A 448 -50.78 25.08 10.04
C PHE A 448 -49.93 23.79 10.07
N SER A 449 -48.65 23.92 9.77
CA SER A 449 -47.65 22.83 9.82
C SER A 449 -46.24 23.40 9.87
N SER A 450 -45.30 22.62 10.39
CA SER A 450 -43.89 22.99 10.40
C SER A 450 -43.00 21.92 9.77
N ALA A 451 -41.80 22.37 9.36
CA ALA A 451 -40.69 21.51 8.97
C ALA A 451 -39.46 21.82 9.81
N ASP A 452 -38.68 20.79 10.12
CA ASP A 452 -37.44 20.91 10.89
C ASP A 452 -36.22 21.24 10.00
N MET A 453 -35.04 21.45 10.59
CA MET A 453 -33.82 21.82 9.85
C MET A 453 -33.26 20.71 8.95
N VAL A 454 -33.75 19.48 9.08
CA VAL A 454 -33.44 18.37 8.17
C VAL A 454 -34.66 17.95 7.34
N ASN A 455 -35.59 18.89 7.13
CA ASN A 455 -36.76 18.77 6.25
C ASN A 455 -37.75 17.64 6.62
N ASN A 456 -37.79 17.19 7.87
CA ASN A 456 -38.93 16.40 8.33
C ASN A 456 -40.13 17.32 8.53
N GLN A 457 -41.26 16.96 7.91
CA GLN A 457 -42.43 17.82 7.81
C GLN A 457 -43.65 17.20 8.48
N GLU A 458 -44.35 17.99 9.30
CA GLU A 458 -45.66 17.63 9.84
C GLU A 458 -46.75 17.58 8.76
N GLU A 459 -47.76 16.75 8.99
CA GLU A 459 -49.02 16.88 8.26
C GLU A 459 -49.74 18.19 8.65
N ASN A 460 -50.53 18.72 7.72
CA ASN A 460 -51.34 19.91 7.96
C ASN A 460 -52.31 19.68 9.12
N GLN A 461 -52.19 20.49 10.18
CA GLN A 461 -53.14 20.56 11.27
C GLN A 461 -54.22 21.60 10.96
N THR A 462 -55.41 21.46 11.54
CA THR A 462 -56.53 22.37 11.29
C THR A 462 -57.23 22.75 12.59
N SER A 463 -57.46 24.05 12.77
CA SER A 463 -58.27 24.62 13.85
C SER A 463 -59.40 25.46 13.26
N ARG A 464 -60.58 25.43 13.88
CA ARG A 464 -61.77 26.16 13.40
C ARG A 464 -62.33 27.05 14.49
N VAL A 465 -62.58 28.31 14.16
CA VAL A 465 -63.15 29.32 15.06
C VAL A 465 -64.22 30.14 14.35
N TYR A 466 -65.04 30.83 15.14
CA TYR A 466 -65.91 31.89 14.64
C TYR A 466 -65.40 33.23 15.17
N VAL A 467 -65.08 34.15 14.28
CA VAL A 467 -64.77 35.54 14.67
C VAL A 467 -66.09 36.26 14.79
N ASP A 468 -66.42 36.77 15.97
CA ASP A 468 -67.59 37.59 16.25
C ASP A 468 -67.15 38.97 16.73
N ASN A 469 -67.40 39.97 15.88
CA ASN A 469 -67.08 41.38 16.14
C ASN A 469 -68.35 42.21 16.38
N THR A 470 -69.53 41.57 16.31
CA THR A 470 -70.80 42.28 16.36
C THR A 470 -71.21 42.43 17.83
N PRO A 471 -71.37 43.65 18.34
CA PRO A 471 -71.84 43.84 19.71
C PRO A 471 -73.34 43.53 19.83
N PRO A 472 -73.86 43.27 21.05
CA PRO A 472 -75.27 42.98 21.24
C PRO A 472 -76.17 44.14 20.79
N GLU A 473 -77.35 43.84 20.25
CA GLU A 473 -78.36 44.85 19.91
C GLU A 473 -79.20 45.21 21.14
N ILE A 474 -79.37 46.51 21.39
CA ILE A 474 -80.15 47.04 22.53
C ILE A 474 -81.60 47.31 22.13
N PHE A 475 -82.53 46.67 22.84
CA PHE A 475 -83.98 46.86 22.76
C PHE A 475 -84.48 47.65 23.96
N ILE A 476 -85.21 48.72 23.70
CA ILE A 476 -85.87 49.54 24.72
C ILE A 476 -87.36 49.45 24.47
N ASN A 477 -88.10 48.97 25.46
CA ASN A 477 -89.56 48.84 25.42
C ASN A 477 -90.18 49.56 26.61
N PHE A 478 -91.32 50.20 26.40
CA PHE A 478 -92.08 50.82 27.49
C PHE A 478 -93.30 49.97 27.84
N SER A 479 -93.78 50.05 29.08
CA SER A 479 -94.99 49.34 29.53
C SER A 479 -96.28 49.84 28.86
N LEU A 480 -96.23 50.98 28.18
CA LEU A 480 -97.36 51.69 27.56
C LEU A 480 -96.87 52.35 26.27
N ASP A 481 -97.80 52.56 25.33
CA ASP A 481 -97.56 53.45 24.20
C ASP A 481 -97.42 54.90 24.66
N ASN A 482 -96.70 55.72 23.89
CA ASN A 482 -96.62 57.15 24.18
C ASN A 482 -98.02 57.79 24.07
N ILE A 483 -98.26 58.80 24.90
CA ILE A 483 -99.52 59.57 24.93
C ILE A 483 -99.47 60.81 24.03
N GLY A 484 -98.35 61.00 23.33
CA GLY A 484 -98.10 62.11 22.42
C GLY A 484 -96.61 62.31 22.14
N THR A 485 -96.32 63.36 21.40
CA THR A 485 -94.96 63.82 21.07
C THR A 485 -94.84 65.30 21.39
N GLU A 486 -93.75 65.69 22.04
CA GLU A 486 -93.44 67.08 22.39
C GLU A 486 -91.94 67.31 22.20
N ASP A 487 -91.59 68.39 21.51
CA ASP A 487 -90.20 68.68 21.11
C ASP A 487 -89.51 67.48 20.43
N ASP A 488 -90.24 66.78 19.55
CA ASP A 488 -89.84 65.54 18.87
C ASP A 488 -89.49 64.35 19.79
N LEU A 489 -89.80 64.45 21.09
CA LEU A 489 -89.63 63.37 22.07
C LEU A 489 -90.96 62.69 22.39
N PRO A 490 -90.99 61.35 22.53
CA PRO A 490 -92.18 60.64 22.98
C PRO A 490 -92.52 61.03 24.44
N VAL A 491 -93.80 61.31 24.70
CA VAL A 491 -94.31 61.68 26.02
C VAL A 491 -94.98 60.47 26.65
N TYR A 492 -94.63 60.17 27.90
CA TYR A 492 -95.20 59.08 28.67
C TYR A 492 -95.77 59.57 30.01
N PRO A 493 -96.78 58.90 30.57
CA PRO A 493 -97.27 59.21 31.90
C PRO A 493 -96.25 58.81 32.99
N ASN A 494 -96.30 59.47 34.15
CA ASN A 494 -95.41 59.26 35.31
C ASN A 494 -95.45 57.89 36.00
N TYR A 495 -96.22 56.95 35.47
CA TYR A 495 -96.25 55.55 35.89
C TYR A 495 -95.73 54.59 34.81
N VAL A 496 -95.14 55.13 33.73
CA VAL A 496 -94.49 54.33 32.68
C VAL A 496 -93.29 53.57 33.24
N ARG A 497 -93.06 52.36 32.73
CA ARG A 497 -91.89 51.54 33.02
C ARG A 497 -91.10 51.33 31.74
N MET A 498 -89.77 51.32 31.87
CA MET A 498 -88.85 51.08 30.77
C MET A 498 -88.17 49.73 30.99
N PHE A 499 -88.31 48.83 30.02
CA PHE A 499 -87.68 47.52 29.96
C PHE A 499 -86.53 47.60 28.96
N VAL A 500 -85.38 47.07 29.35
CA VAL A 500 -84.23 47.01 28.47
C VAL A 500 -83.85 45.57 28.27
N GLY A 501 -83.66 45.19 27.02
CA GLY A 501 -83.11 43.91 26.64
C GLY A 501 -81.88 44.14 25.78
N ALA A 502 -80.96 43.19 25.81
CA ALA A 502 -79.91 43.09 24.82
C ALA A 502 -79.91 41.66 24.29
N THR A 503 -79.81 41.51 22.97
CA THR A 503 -79.61 40.21 22.35
C THR A 503 -78.40 40.26 21.47
N ASP A 504 -77.57 39.23 21.58
CA ASP A 504 -76.49 38.98 20.66
C ASP A 504 -76.74 37.64 19.97
N GLU A 505 -76.41 37.56 18.68
CA GLU A 505 -76.78 36.41 17.85
C GLU A 505 -75.92 35.17 18.16
N LYS A 506 -74.68 35.36 18.62
CA LYS A 506 -73.68 34.28 18.69
C LYS A 506 -73.23 33.98 20.12
N THR A 507 -72.70 34.97 20.81
CA THR A 507 -72.06 34.84 22.12
C THR A 507 -72.94 35.27 23.29
N GLY A 508 -74.01 36.04 23.01
CA GLY A 508 -74.97 36.48 24.01
C GLY A 508 -74.52 37.73 24.78
N ALA A 509 -75.49 38.49 25.32
CA ALA A 509 -75.18 39.66 26.14
C ALA A 509 -74.66 39.22 27.53
N LYS A 510 -73.41 39.58 27.83
CA LYS A 510 -72.75 39.34 29.11
C LYS A 510 -73.23 40.32 30.18
N SER A 511 -73.39 41.58 29.81
CA SER A 511 -73.92 42.61 30.73
C SER A 511 -74.76 43.65 30.01
N ILE A 512 -75.71 44.21 30.74
CA ILE A 512 -76.49 45.40 30.35
C ILE A 512 -76.32 46.39 31.49
N LYS A 513 -75.97 47.63 31.18
CA LYS A 513 -75.83 48.74 32.12
C LYS A 513 -76.62 49.92 31.61
N TYR A 514 -77.08 50.77 32.51
CA TYR A 514 -77.77 52.00 32.15
C TYR A 514 -77.34 53.18 33.02
N SER A 515 -77.45 54.38 32.46
CA SER A 515 -77.31 55.66 33.15
C SER A 515 -78.53 56.53 32.86
N ILE A 516 -78.96 57.31 33.85
CA ILE A 516 -80.09 58.23 33.72
C ILE A 516 -79.59 59.66 33.95
N ASN A 517 -79.85 60.55 33.01
CA ASN A 517 -79.48 61.97 33.03
C ASN A 517 -77.99 62.21 33.28
N GLY A 518 -77.11 61.38 32.70
CA GLY A 518 -75.65 61.50 32.86
C GLY A 518 -75.11 61.06 34.22
N GLY A 519 -75.87 60.26 34.98
CA GLY A 519 -75.41 59.64 36.23
C GLY A 519 -74.37 58.51 36.02
N PRO A 520 -73.94 57.83 37.09
CA PRO A 520 -73.06 56.67 36.98
C PRO A 520 -73.78 55.47 36.33
N MET A 521 -73.05 54.70 35.50
CA MET A 521 -73.54 53.45 34.91
C MET A 521 -73.87 52.43 36.01
N THR A 522 -75.11 51.94 36.00
CA THR A 522 -75.64 50.94 36.93
C THR A 522 -75.95 49.65 36.18
N GLU A 523 -75.62 48.50 36.77
CA GLU A 523 -75.87 47.21 36.14
C GLU A 523 -77.38 46.88 36.16
N TYR A 524 -77.91 46.54 34.99
CA TYR A 524 -79.25 46.01 34.81
C TYR A 524 -79.23 44.50 35.12
N SER A 525 -78.99 44.16 36.39
CA SER A 525 -78.77 42.78 36.85
C SER A 525 -79.52 42.46 38.15
N SER A 526 -80.80 42.08 38.08
CA SER A 526 -81.32 41.21 39.16
C SER A 526 -82.55 40.37 38.77
N PRO A 527 -82.68 39.14 39.30
CA PRO A 527 -83.90 38.33 39.19
C PRO A 527 -85.13 38.93 39.92
N ARG A 528 -85.02 40.15 40.48
CA ARG A 528 -86.09 40.88 41.18
C ARG A 528 -86.45 42.23 40.55
N THR A 529 -85.70 42.72 39.57
CA THR A 529 -85.91 44.03 38.92
C THR A 529 -85.99 43.81 37.41
N LEU A 530 -87.22 43.73 36.90
CA LEU A 530 -87.49 43.56 35.47
C LEU A 530 -87.51 44.90 34.72
N ASP A 531 -87.48 46.05 35.38
CA ASP A 531 -87.58 47.38 34.77
C ASP A 531 -86.56 48.39 35.35
N ILE A 532 -86.08 49.32 34.51
CA ILE A 532 -85.17 50.43 34.90
C ILE A 532 -85.86 51.39 35.89
N SER A 533 -87.19 51.37 35.91
CA SER A 533 -88.00 52.00 36.93
C SER A 533 -88.00 51.18 38.22
N GLU A 534 -86.87 51.11 38.91
CA GLU A 534 -86.93 50.90 40.35
C GLU A 534 -87.95 51.90 40.92
N LYS A 535 -88.81 51.44 41.84
CA LYS A 535 -89.98 52.18 42.36
C LYS A 535 -89.67 53.69 42.50
N ASN A 536 -90.22 54.50 41.57
CA ASN A 536 -90.20 55.98 41.51
C ASN A 536 -89.17 56.69 40.59
N THR A 537 -88.41 56.01 39.72
CA THR A 537 -87.40 56.68 38.86
C THR A 537 -87.98 57.70 37.86
N PHE A 538 -89.12 57.39 37.21
CA PHE A 538 -89.77 58.23 36.20
C PHE A 538 -91.00 58.96 36.75
N THR A 539 -90.84 59.75 37.81
CA THR A 539 -91.97 60.39 38.53
C THR A 539 -92.05 61.91 38.38
N GLU A 540 -91.00 62.56 37.90
CA GLU A 540 -90.96 64.01 37.73
C GLU A 540 -91.35 64.40 36.30
N SER A 541 -92.08 65.50 36.14
CA SER A 541 -92.40 66.02 34.81
C SER A 541 -91.19 66.72 34.18
N LYS A 542 -90.34 65.95 33.49
CA LYS A 542 -89.10 66.44 32.83
C LYS A 542 -88.67 65.53 31.68
N VAL A 543 -87.66 65.97 30.94
CA VAL A 543 -86.92 65.13 29.99
C VAL A 543 -86.05 64.16 30.77
N TYR A 544 -86.15 62.88 30.44
CA TYR A 544 -85.24 61.83 30.88
C TYR A 544 -84.36 61.41 29.71
N ASP A 545 -83.07 61.30 29.97
CA ASP A 545 -82.05 60.79 29.05
C ASP A 545 -81.52 59.48 29.61
N VAL A 546 -81.80 58.35 28.95
CA VAL A 546 -81.33 57.04 29.38
C VAL A 546 -80.31 56.52 28.38
N GLU A 547 -79.08 56.36 28.84
CA GLU A 547 -78.01 55.72 28.10
C GLU A 547 -77.93 54.26 28.54
N VAL A 548 -77.98 53.32 27.60
CA VAL A 548 -77.80 51.89 27.86
C VAL A 548 -76.50 51.44 27.20
N GLU A 549 -75.61 50.79 27.94
CA GLU A 549 -74.41 50.13 27.43
C GLU A 549 -74.57 48.62 27.61
N THR A 550 -74.24 47.83 26.59
CA THR A 550 -74.18 46.36 26.70
C THR A 550 -72.84 45.84 26.17
N GLU A 551 -72.40 44.71 26.73
CA GLU A 551 -71.17 44.01 26.37
C GLU A 551 -71.51 42.54 26.16
N ASP A 552 -71.00 41.91 25.10
CA ASP A 552 -71.11 40.46 24.87
C ASP A 552 -70.05 39.65 25.65
N MET A 553 -69.98 38.33 25.42
CA MET A 553 -68.96 37.48 26.07
C MET A 553 -67.53 37.71 25.54
N LEU A 554 -67.37 38.38 24.39
CA LEU A 554 -66.10 38.71 23.76
C LEU A 554 -65.65 40.15 24.01
N GLY A 555 -66.41 40.93 24.78
CA GLY A 555 -66.09 42.33 25.08
C GLY A 555 -66.51 43.32 23.99
N ASN A 556 -67.24 42.89 22.96
CA ASN A 556 -67.81 43.81 21.98
C ASN A 556 -68.94 44.61 22.67
N LYS A 557 -68.91 45.94 22.50
CA LYS A 557 -69.84 46.85 23.18
C LYS A 557 -70.73 47.61 22.22
N SER A 558 -71.98 47.84 22.62
CA SER A 558 -72.86 48.82 22.00
C SER A 558 -73.46 49.74 23.06
N THR A 559 -73.77 50.96 22.64
CA THR A 559 -74.41 51.97 23.48
C THR A 559 -75.60 52.55 22.75
N LYS A 560 -76.70 52.78 23.46
CA LYS A 560 -77.92 53.38 22.92
C LYS A 560 -78.48 54.42 23.88
N GLU A 561 -78.55 55.65 23.42
CA GLU A 561 -79.24 56.74 24.11
C GLU A 561 -80.72 56.77 23.73
N HIS A 562 -81.59 57.01 24.70
CA HIS A 562 -83.02 57.19 24.48
C HIS A 562 -83.57 58.30 25.38
N LYS A 563 -84.07 59.36 24.73
CA LYS A 563 -84.66 60.53 25.40
C LYS A 563 -86.17 60.48 25.29
N PHE A 564 -86.84 60.77 26.40
CA PHE A 564 -88.30 60.83 26.45
C PHE A 564 -88.77 61.80 27.54
N ILE A 565 -90.00 62.27 27.43
CA ILE A 565 -90.60 63.18 28.41
C ILE A 565 -91.56 62.39 29.28
N VAL A 566 -91.49 62.60 30.59
CA VAL A 566 -92.50 62.12 31.52
C VAL A 566 -93.41 63.28 31.92
N LYS A 567 -94.72 63.09 31.96
CA LYS A 567 -95.70 64.07 32.48
C LYS A 567 -96.70 63.42 33.44
N ASN A 568 -97.17 64.23 34.39
CA ASN A 568 -98.18 63.82 35.39
C ASN A 568 -99.60 63.86 34.84
#